data_AF-A0AAV6KPG9-F1
#
_entry.id   AF-A0AAV6KPG9-F1
#
_cell.length_a   1.000
_cell.length_b   1.000
_cell.length_c   1.000
_cell.angle_alpha   90.00
_cell.angle_beta   90.00
_cell.angle_gamma   90.00
#
_symmetry.space_group_name_H-M   'P 1'
#
loop_
_entity.id
_entity.type
_entity.pdbx_description
1 polymer ?
#
loop_
_entity_poly.entity_id
_entity_poly.type
_entity_poly.pdbx_seq_one_letter_code
_entity_poly.pdbx_strand_id
1 'polypeptide(L)'
;MEGKEAVKLLGFWVSPFSFRVEWALRLKGVEYEYIEEDVFNKSPLLLELNPVHKKVPVLIHGDKLWINAWTALCTEEGEDREMYLKQAVESLEKIEQELIKGKSKFFGGESIGYLDIAIGWISYWLPVWEEIIGSMTIVDPTRFPATAGWAENFRNHPMVKDKLPPRDRMFVYFQWRRKEIGALKASAKKG
;
A
#
# COMPACT_ATOMS: atom_id res chain seq x y z
N MET A 1 25.46 2.35 2.78
CA MET A 1 24.69 1.23 3.36
C MET A 1 23.37 1.82 3.80
N GLU A 2 22.35 1.77 2.95
CA GLU A 2 21.02 2.31 3.27
C GLU A 2 20.38 1.45 4.35
N GLY A 3 19.96 2.09 5.44
CA GLY A 3 19.34 1.42 6.58
C GLY A 3 18.06 0.73 6.13
N LYS A 4 17.96 -0.58 6.39
CA LYS A 4 16.72 -1.34 6.22
C LYS A 4 15.59 -0.59 6.93
N GLU A 5 14.55 -0.20 6.20
CA GLU A 5 13.34 0.33 6.81
C GLU A 5 12.68 -0.74 7.65
N ALA A 6 12.71 -0.55 8.97
CA ALA A 6 12.15 -1.50 9.92
C ALA A 6 10.62 -1.59 9.74
N VAL A 7 10.11 -2.81 9.63
CA VAL A 7 8.68 -3.11 9.78
C VAL A 7 8.30 -2.76 11.21
N LYS A 8 7.27 -1.96 11.40
CA LYS A 8 6.72 -1.60 12.70
C LYS A 8 5.27 -2.11 12.77
N LEU A 9 4.85 -2.62 13.91
CA LEU A 9 3.47 -3.04 14.16
C LEU A 9 2.91 -2.23 15.31
N LEU A 10 2.02 -1.29 15.02
CA LEU A 10 1.26 -0.59 16.04
C LEU A 10 0.11 -1.49 16.49
N GLY A 11 0.17 -1.95 17.74
CA GLY A 11 -0.72 -2.98 18.28
C GLY A 11 -1.22 -2.67 19.68
N PHE A 12 -2.17 -3.47 20.16
CA PHE A 12 -2.61 -3.45 21.55
C PHE A 12 -2.52 -4.87 22.10
N TRP A 13 -1.89 -5.05 23.25
CA TRP A 13 -1.44 -6.36 23.74
C TRP A 13 -2.55 -7.41 23.97
N VAL A 14 -3.82 -7.01 24.17
CA VAL A 14 -4.97 -7.95 24.26
C VAL A 14 -5.76 -8.08 22.96
N SER A 15 -5.43 -7.33 21.92
CA SER A 15 -6.22 -7.30 20.69
C SER A 15 -6.04 -8.60 19.91
N PRO A 16 -7.12 -9.40 19.71
CA PRO A 16 -7.04 -10.60 18.89
C PRO A 16 -6.73 -10.28 17.42
N PHE A 17 -6.90 -9.02 16.98
CA PHE A 17 -6.53 -8.58 15.64
C PHE A 17 -5.02 -8.31 15.54
N SER A 18 -4.41 -7.72 16.57
CA SER A 18 -2.96 -7.48 16.61
C SER A 18 -2.17 -8.79 16.60
N PHE A 19 -2.62 -9.80 17.34
CA PHE A 19 -2.00 -11.13 17.31
C PHE A 19 -2.03 -11.80 15.93
N ARG A 20 -3.07 -11.58 15.11
CA ARG A 20 -3.11 -12.15 13.73
C ARG A 20 -1.96 -11.64 12.88
N VAL A 21 -1.68 -10.34 12.96
CA VAL A 21 -0.59 -9.70 12.22
C VAL A 21 0.75 -10.15 12.79
N GLU A 22 0.87 -10.18 14.11
CA GLU A 22 2.08 -10.62 14.79
C GLU A 22 2.46 -12.06 14.44
N TRP A 23 1.50 -12.99 14.48
CA TRP A 23 1.74 -14.38 14.09
C TRP A 23 2.11 -14.51 12.61
N ALA A 24 1.47 -13.74 11.73
CA ALA A 24 1.83 -13.74 10.31
C ALA A 24 3.28 -13.29 10.08
N LEU A 25 3.73 -12.23 10.77
CA LEU A 25 5.12 -11.74 10.70
C LEU A 25 6.11 -12.79 11.21
N ARG A 26 5.81 -13.39 12.38
CA ARG A 26 6.66 -14.43 12.98
C ARG A 26 6.76 -15.69 12.11
N LEU A 27 5.64 -16.19 11.57
CA LEU A 27 5.63 -17.37 10.69
C LEU A 27 6.43 -17.15 9.40
N LYS A 28 6.56 -15.90 8.96
CA LYS A 28 7.31 -15.52 7.75
C LYS A 28 8.75 -15.11 8.03
N GLY A 29 9.19 -15.10 9.30
CA GLY A 29 10.55 -14.70 9.68
C GLY A 29 10.86 -13.22 9.41
N VAL A 30 9.82 -12.37 9.36
CA VAL A 30 9.98 -10.92 9.14
C VAL A 30 10.32 -10.27 10.48
N GLU A 31 11.47 -9.61 10.57
CA GLU A 31 11.83 -8.79 11.74
C GLU A 31 10.92 -7.55 11.80
N TYR A 32 10.37 -7.27 12.97
CA TYR A 32 9.51 -6.11 13.21
C TYR A 32 9.73 -5.50 14.59
N GLU A 33 9.50 -4.20 14.70
CA GLU A 33 9.37 -3.46 15.95
C GLU A 33 7.89 -3.39 16.33
N TYR A 34 7.53 -3.91 17.50
CA TYR A 34 6.17 -3.77 18.02
C TYR A 34 6.04 -2.46 18.80
N ILE A 35 5.06 -1.63 18.45
CA ILE A 35 4.74 -0.38 19.13
C ILE A 35 3.40 -0.57 19.84
N GLU A 36 3.41 -0.49 21.16
CA GLU A 36 2.19 -0.59 21.96
C GLU A 36 1.39 0.72 21.85
N GLU A 37 0.10 0.60 21.61
CA GLU A 37 -0.85 1.70 21.45
C GLU A 37 -1.90 1.68 22.55
N ASP A 38 -2.05 2.81 23.24
CA ASP A 38 -3.16 3.03 24.16
C ASP A 38 -4.45 3.30 23.38
N VAL A 39 -5.33 2.30 23.32
CA VAL A 39 -6.61 2.40 22.60
C VAL A 39 -7.66 3.27 23.31
N PHE A 40 -7.44 3.61 24.58
CA PHE A 40 -8.29 4.51 25.36
C PHE A 40 -7.85 5.98 25.17
N ASN A 41 -6.54 6.22 25.05
CA ASN A 41 -5.94 7.53 24.75
C ASN A 41 -5.11 7.47 23.46
N LYS A 42 -5.79 7.51 22.32
CA LYS A 42 -5.22 7.27 21.00
C LYS A 42 -4.12 8.26 20.65
N SER A 43 -2.98 7.75 20.22
CA SER A 43 -1.82 8.54 19.84
C SER A 43 -2.08 9.36 18.57
N PRO A 44 -1.41 10.52 18.38
CA PRO A 44 -1.44 11.23 17.12
C PRO A 44 -1.01 10.35 15.93
N LEU A 45 -0.07 9.43 16.18
CA LEU A 45 0.40 8.46 15.19
C LEU A 45 -0.74 7.53 14.71
N LEU A 46 -1.55 6.98 15.63
CA LEU A 46 -2.71 6.17 15.24
C LEU A 46 -3.74 6.98 14.45
N LEU A 47 -3.97 8.23 14.84
CA LEU A 47 -4.92 9.13 14.17
C LEU A 47 -4.44 9.54 12.77
N GLU A 48 -3.13 9.68 12.58
CA GLU A 48 -2.52 9.95 11.28
C GLU A 48 -2.59 8.72 10.36
N LEU A 49 -2.23 7.55 10.87
CA LEU A 49 -2.15 6.32 10.07
C LEU A 49 -3.52 5.69 9.80
N ASN A 50 -4.49 5.87 10.69
CA ASN A 50 -5.84 5.34 10.54
C ASN A 50 -6.91 6.39 10.92
N PRO A 51 -7.04 7.49 10.15
CA PRO A 51 -7.91 8.62 10.50
C PRO A 51 -9.39 8.26 10.50
N VAL A 52 -9.78 7.26 9.71
CA VAL A 52 -11.17 6.82 9.53
C VAL A 52 -11.63 5.95 10.70
N HIS A 53 -10.88 4.88 11.00
CA HIS A 53 -11.33 3.88 11.98
C HIS A 53 -10.65 4.03 13.35
N LYS A 54 -9.47 4.65 13.41
CA LYS A 54 -8.75 4.97 14.66
C LYS A 54 -8.59 3.72 15.54
N LYS A 55 -8.20 2.59 14.93
CA LYS A 55 -8.09 1.26 15.56
C LYS A 55 -6.77 0.59 15.18
N VAL A 56 -6.30 -0.29 16.07
CA VAL A 56 -5.20 -1.23 15.86
C VAL A 56 -5.70 -2.59 15.35
N PRO A 57 -4.85 -3.43 14.74
CA PRO A 57 -3.44 -3.18 14.39
C PRO A 57 -3.27 -2.27 13.18
N VAL A 58 -2.15 -1.54 13.16
CA VAL A 58 -1.64 -0.87 11.95
C VAL A 58 -0.24 -1.40 11.69
N LEU A 59 -0.05 -2.04 10.53
CA LEU A 59 1.28 -2.45 10.09
C LEU A 59 1.95 -1.26 9.43
N ILE A 60 2.94 -0.71 10.10
CA ILE A 60 3.75 0.41 9.65
C ILE A 60 4.99 -0.19 8.97
N HIS A 61 4.84 -0.58 7.72
CA HIS A 61 5.97 -0.95 6.91
C HIS A 61 5.78 -0.39 5.53
N GLY A 62 6.59 0.61 5.17
CA GLY A 62 6.70 0.96 3.76
C GLY A 62 5.38 1.22 3.05
N ASP A 63 4.31 1.64 3.76
CA ASP A 63 3.10 2.19 3.13
C ASP A 63 3.44 3.44 2.31
N LYS A 64 4.70 3.87 2.35
CA LYS A 64 5.42 4.58 1.30
C LYS A 64 4.95 4.22 -0.11
N LEU A 65 4.74 2.96 -0.48
CA LEU A 65 4.22 2.67 -1.81
C LEU A 65 2.84 3.31 -2.02
N TRP A 66 1.89 3.06 -1.12
CA TRP A 66 0.54 3.64 -1.20
C TRP A 66 0.57 5.16 -1.08
N ILE A 67 1.25 5.69 -0.07
CA ILE A 67 1.35 7.12 0.24
C ILE A 67 2.01 7.86 -0.92
N ASN A 68 3.12 7.36 -1.45
CA ASN A 68 3.85 8.02 -2.53
C ASN A 68 3.11 7.89 -3.86
N ALA A 69 2.51 6.74 -4.17
CA ALA A 69 1.67 6.59 -5.36
C ALA A 69 0.43 7.51 -5.31
N TRP A 70 -0.24 7.55 -4.15
CA TRP A 70 -1.39 8.44 -3.92
C TRP A 70 -0.99 9.92 -3.98
N THR A 71 0.15 10.26 -3.39
CA THR A 71 0.67 11.64 -3.40
C THR A 71 1.07 12.05 -4.81
N ALA A 72 1.73 11.18 -5.58
CA ALA A 72 2.06 11.43 -6.98
C ALA A 72 0.79 11.67 -7.83
N LEU A 73 -0.26 10.85 -7.65
CA LEU A 73 -1.56 11.02 -8.31
C LEU A 73 -2.18 12.41 -8.01
N CYS A 74 -2.06 12.87 -6.77
CA CYS A 74 -2.68 14.12 -6.29
C CYS A 74 -1.81 15.38 -6.50
N THR A 75 -0.54 15.24 -6.85
CA THR A 75 0.37 16.36 -7.11
C THR A 75 0.36 16.68 -8.60
N GLU A 76 0.49 17.97 -8.97
CA GLU A 76 0.64 18.37 -10.38
C GLU A 76 1.95 17.86 -10.99
N GLU A 77 2.11 17.99 -12.30
CA GLU A 77 3.34 17.54 -12.96
C GLU A 77 4.51 18.45 -12.58
N GLY A 78 5.69 17.86 -12.38
CA GLY A 78 6.89 18.55 -11.93
C GLY A 78 7.74 17.71 -10.98
N GLU A 79 8.82 18.31 -10.49
CA GLU A 79 9.86 17.64 -9.68
C GLU A 79 9.29 16.94 -8.42
N ASP A 80 8.33 17.57 -7.74
CA ASP A 80 7.66 16.97 -6.58
C ASP A 80 7.00 15.62 -6.94
N ARG A 81 6.26 15.55 -8.06
CA ARG A 81 5.60 14.32 -8.49
C ARG A 81 6.64 13.26 -8.86
N GLU A 82 7.68 13.63 -9.61
CA GLU A 82 8.74 12.71 -10.01
C GLU A 82 9.46 12.08 -8.81
N MET A 83 9.72 12.88 -7.76
CA MET A 83 10.26 12.39 -6.51
C MET A 83 9.36 11.32 -5.87
N TYR A 84 8.06 11.57 -5.73
CA TYR A 84 7.13 10.60 -5.15
C TYR A 84 7.02 9.34 -6.01
N LEU A 85 7.01 9.47 -7.34
CA LEU A 85 7.01 8.32 -8.24
C LEU A 85 8.26 7.46 -8.06
N LYS A 86 9.43 8.09 -7.96
CA LYS A 86 10.69 7.38 -7.70
C LYS A 86 10.63 6.59 -6.38
N GLN A 87 10.15 7.22 -5.30
CA GLN A 87 10.04 6.54 -4.00
C GLN A 87 8.99 5.43 -3.98
N ALA A 88 7.89 5.58 -4.74
CA ALA A 88 6.90 4.53 -4.92
C ALA A 88 7.52 3.32 -5.66
N VAL A 89 8.26 3.59 -6.73
CA VAL A 89 8.98 2.59 -7.51
C VAL A 89 10.03 1.84 -6.66
N GLU A 90 10.83 2.54 -5.86
CA GLU A 90 11.79 1.92 -4.92
C GLU A 90 11.09 1.03 -3.88
N SER A 91 9.88 1.39 -3.46
CA SER A 91 9.08 0.55 -2.56
C SER A 91 8.57 -0.70 -3.28
N LEU A 92 8.20 -0.59 -4.56
CA LEU A 92 7.78 -1.73 -5.38
C LEU A 92 8.95 -2.70 -5.66
N GLU A 93 10.18 -2.20 -5.83
CA GLU A 93 11.38 -3.03 -5.99
C GLU A 93 11.57 -3.98 -4.81
N LYS A 94 11.30 -3.53 -3.58
CA LYS A 94 11.36 -4.39 -2.39
C LYS A 94 10.31 -5.50 -2.45
N ILE A 95 9.08 -5.17 -2.85
CA ILE A 95 7.98 -6.14 -3.01
C ILE A 95 8.33 -7.19 -4.07
N GLU A 96 8.85 -6.75 -5.22
CA GLU A 96 9.31 -7.62 -6.31
C GLU A 96 10.36 -8.61 -5.81
N GLN A 97 11.37 -8.13 -5.08
CA GLN A 97 12.43 -8.98 -4.52
C GLN A 97 11.88 -10.04 -3.57
N GLU A 98 10.91 -9.69 -2.73
CA GLU A 98 10.28 -10.64 -1.81
C GLU A 98 9.43 -11.68 -2.55
N LEU A 99 8.70 -11.29 -3.60
CA LEU A 99 7.98 -12.23 -4.47
C LEU A 99 8.93 -13.22 -5.17
N ILE A 100 10.04 -12.71 -5.71
CA ILE A 100 11.08 -13.54 -6.36
C ILE A 100 11.68 -14.55 -5.36
N LYS A 101 11.97 -14.12 -4.12
CA LYS A 101 12.49 -15.01 -3.07
C LYS A 101 11.48 -16.07 -2.66
N GLY A 102 10.21 -15.70 -2.56
CA GLY A 102 9.12 -16.60 -2.18
C GLY A 102 8.88 -17.73 -3.18
N LYS A 103 9.20 -17.52 -4.47
CA LYS A 103 9.07 -18.51 -5.56
C LYS A 103 7.72 -19.22 -5.61
N SER A 104 6.64 -18.48 -5.34
CA SER A 104 5.28 -19.04 -5.33
C SER A 104 4.28 -18.03 -5.88
N LYS A 105 3.03 -18.47 -6.04
CA LYS A 105 1.94 -17.72 -6.68
C LYS A 105 1.52 -16.49 -5.87
N PHE A 106 1.60 -16.60 -4.55
CA PHE A 106 1.20 -15.59 -3.57
C PHE A 106 2.27 -15.47 -2.48
N PHE A 107 2.24 -14.38 -1.70
CA PHE A 107 3.01 -14.29 -0.46
C PHE A 107 2.61 -15.39 0.53
N GLY A 108 1.36 -15.84 0.48
CA GLY A 108 0.84 -17.01 1.20
C GLY A 108 1.31 -18.36 0.65
N GLY A 109 2.08 -18.42 -0.44
CA GLY A 109 2.45 -19.65 -1.13
C GLY A 109 1.43 -19.98 -2.23
N GLU A 110 0.91 -21.21 -2.24
CA GLU A 110 -0.07 -21.68 -3.24
C GLU A 110 -1.48 -21.09 -3.04
N SER A 111 -1.70 -20.39 -1.92
CA SER A 111 -2.98 -19.77 -1.57
C SER A 111 -2.79 -18.33 -1.12
N ILE A 112 -3.83 -17.50 -1.28
CA ILE A 112 -3.83 -16.11 -0.79
C ILE A 112 -3.59 -16.11 0.72
N GLY A 113 -2.52 -15.42 1.14
CA GLY A 113 -2.20 -15.17 2.53
C GLY A 113 -2.55 -13.75 2.97
N TYR A 114 -2.21 -13.42 4.21
CA TYR A 114 -2.47 -12.10 4.79
C TYR A 114 -1.84 -10.96 3.98
N LEU A 115 -0.57 -11.09 3.61
CA LEU A 115 0.15 -10.05 2.87
C LEU A 115 -0.49 -9.80 1.50
N ASP A 116 -0.92 -10.84 0.79
CA ASP A 116 -1.61 -10.72 -0.49
C ASP A 116 -2.86 -9.86 -0.38
N ILE A 117 -3.63 -10.00 0.71
CA ILE A 117 -4.80 -9.18 0.99
C ILE A 117 -4.39 -7.74 1.31
N ALA A 118 -3.38 -7.56 2.15
CA ALA A 118 -2.92 -6.24 2.59
C ALA A 118 -2.44 -5.37 1.43
N ILE A 119 -1.66 -5.94 0.51
CA ILE A 119 -1.12 -5.20 -0.65
C ILE A 119 -1.94 -5.41 -1.93
N GLY A 120 -3.04 -6.17 -1.86
CA GLY A 120 -3.88 -6.54 -3.01
C GLY A 120 -4.41 -5.36 -3.82
N TRP A 121 -4.48 -4.17 -3.21
CA TRP A 121 -4.84 -2.92 -3.88
C TRP A 121 -3.91 -2.59 -5.07
N ILE A 122 -2.63 -2.99 -5.01
CA ILE A 122 -1.64 -2.85 -6.10
C ILE A 122 -2.16 -3.49 -7.40
N SER A 123 -2.88 -4.60 -7.30
CA SER A 123 -3.35 -5.34 -8.46
C SER A 123 -4.48 -4.68 -9.26
N TYR A 124 -5.17 -3.69 -8.67
CA TYR A 124 -6.40 -3.15 -9.24
C TYR A 124 -6.53 -1.62 -9.13
N TRP A 125 -6.26 -1.02 -7.96
CA TRP A 125 -6.37 0.42 -7.77
C TRP A 125 -5.20 1.16 -8.41
N LEU A 126 -3.98 0.64 -8.27
CA LEU A 126 -2.79 1.30 -8.79
C LEU A 126 -2.82 1.44 -10.33
N PRO A 127 -3.20 0.42 -11.13
CA PRO A 127 -3.37 0.58 -12.57
C PRO A 127 -4.43 1.61 -12.97
N VAL A 128 -5.49 1.78 -12.17
CA VAL A 128 -6.49 2.83 -12.40
C VAL A 128 -5.88 4.21 -12.17
N TRP A 129 -5.01 4.37 -11.18
CA TRP A 129 -4.31 5.63 -10.92
C TRP A 129 -3.30 5.97 -12.02
N GLU A 130 -2.55 4.99 -12.50
CA GLU A 130 -1.63 5.13 -13.64
C GLU A 130 -2.40 5.58 -14.90
N GLU A 131 -3.53 4.93 -15.19
CA GLU A 131 -4.40 5.27 -16.33
C GLU A 131 -4.94 6.71 -16.26
N ILE A 132 -5.28 7.20 -15.06
CA ILE A 132 -5.79 8.57 -14.87
C ILE A 132 -4.75 9.63 -15.24
N ILE A 133 -3.46 9.37 -14.99
CA ILE A 133 -2.38 10.31 -15.29
C ILE A 133 -1.84 10.09 -16.70
N GLY A 134 -1.81 8.85 -17.19
CA GLY A 134 -1.28 8.45 -18.49
C GLY A 134 0.26 8.49 -18.60
N SER A 135 0.93 9.41 -17.90
CA SER A 135 2.40 9.51 -17.82
C SER A 135 3.00 8.90 -16.56
N MET A 136 2.17 8.32 -15.69
CA MET A 136 2.60 7.68 -14.45
C MET A 136 2.72 6.18 -14.65
N THR A 137 3.93 5.63 -14.42
CA THR A 137 4.18 4.19 -14.44
C THR A 137 4.96 3.79 -13.20
N ILE A 138 4.34 2.99 -12.34
CA ILE A 138 4.93 2.38 -11.14
C ILE A 138 5.11 0.88 -11.37
N VAL A 139 4.08 0.17 -11.84
CA VAL A 139 4.14 -1.27 -12.13
C VAL A 139 4.41 -1.49 -13.61
N ASP A 140 5.69 -1.40 -13.99
CA ASP A 140 6.16 -1.82 -15.31
C ASP A 140 6.40 -3.34 -15.35
N PRO A 141 5.63 -4.14 -16.12
CA PRO A 141 5.79 -5.59 -16.17
C PRO A 141 7.15 -6.06 -16.70
N THR A 142 7.87 -5.23 -17.46
CA THR A 142 9.22 -5.56 -17.94
C THR A 142 10.26 -5.49 -16.82
N ARG A 143 10.00 -4.63 -15.83
CA ARG A 143 10.87 -4.40 -14.67
C ARG A 143 10.42 -5.15 -13.42
N PHE A 144 9.12 -5.39 -13.28
CA PHE A 144 8.47 -6.03 -12.13
C PHE A 144 7.63 -7.26 -12.54
N PRO A 145 8.23 -8.27 -13.20
CA PRO A 145 7.48 -9.41 -13.72
C PRO A 145 6.84 -10.28 -12.63
N ALA A 146 7.46 -10.44 -11.46
CA ALA A 146 6.88 -11.23 -10.38
C ALA A 146 5.65 -10.54 -9.77
N THR A 147 5.74 -9.22 -9.56
CA THR A 147 4.62 -8.38 -9.10
C THR A 147 3.49 -8.36 -10.11
N ALA A 148 3.79 -8.25 -11.41
CA ALA A 148 2.78 -8.31 -12.47
C ALA A 148 2.06 -9.67 -12.48
N GLY A 149 2.80 -10.77 -12.42
CA GLY A 149 2.24 -12.11 -12.36
C GLY A 149 1.41 -12.36 -11.08
N TRP A 150 1.92 -11.91 -9.93
CA TRP A 150 1.19 -11.94 -8.66
C TRP A 150 -0.12 -11.15 -8.74
N ALA A 151 -0.07 -9.92 -9.27
CA ALA A 151 -1.24 -9.06 -9.41
C ALA A 151 -2.31 -9.67 -10.31
N GLU A 152 -1.90 -10.29 -11.42
CA GLU A 152 -2.82 -11.03 -12.29
C GLU A 152 -3.45 -12.21 -11.58
N ASN A 153 -2.65 -13.03 -10.88
CA ASN A 153 -3.14 -14.16 -10.11
C ASN A 153 -4.12 -13.75 -9.00
N PHE A 154 -3.82 -12.68 -8.27
CA PHE A 154 -4.64 -12.16 -7.18
C PHE A 154 -5.98 -11.62 -7.70
N ARG A 155 -5.92 -10.78 -8.74
CA ARG A 155 -7.12 -10.18 -9.36
C ARG A 155 -8.05 -11.22 -9.98
N ASN A 156 -7.51 -12.31 -10.55
CA ASN A 156 -8.30 -13.38 -11.16
C ASN A 156 -8.80 -14.43 -10.14
N HIS A 157 -8.40 -14.34 -8.88
CA HIS A 157 -8.88 -15.26 -7.85
C HIS A 157 -10.40 -15.05 -7.61
N PRO A 158 -11.22 -16.12 -7.51
CA PRO A 158 -12.68 -16.02 -7.40
C PRO A 158 -13.16 -15.10 -6.25
N MET A 159 -12.50 -15.17 -5.09
CA MET A 159 -12.80 -14.31 -3.93
C MET A 159 -12.66 -12.82 -4.24
N VAL A 160 -11.74 -12.45 -5.14
CA VAL A 160 -11.39 -11.06 -5.44
C VAL A 160 -12.22 -10.57 -6.62
N LYS A 161 -12.15 -11.27 -7.76
CA LYS A 161 -12.67 -10.82 -9.06
C LYS A 161 -14.16 -10.43 -9.02
N ASP A 162 -14.96 -11.18 -8.27
CA ASP A 162 -16.43 -11.01 -8.24
C ASP A 162 -16.87 -9.85 -7.33
N LYS A 163 -15.94 -9.24 -6.59
CA LYS A 163 -16.20 -8.17 -5.61
C LYS A 163 -15.50 -6.85 -5.95
N LEU A 164 -14.76 -6.78 -7.05
CA LEU A 164 -14.08 -5.55 -7.46
C LEU A 164 -15.11 -4.49 -7.91
N PRO A 165 -14.92 -3.21 -7.53
CA PRO A 165 -15.80 -2.14 -7.98
C PRO A 165 -15.68 -1.92 -9.50
N PRO A 166 -16.70 -1.39 -10.20
CA PRO A 166 -16.62 -1.10 -11.62
C PRO A 166 -15.51 -0.10 -11.96
N ARG A 167 -14.69 -0.40 -12.99
CA ARG A 167 -13.49 0.38 -13.33
C ARG A 167 -13.81 1.83 -13.74
N ASP A 168 -14.90 2.02 -14.50
CA ASP A 168 -15.41 3.32 -14.93
C ASP A 168 -15.77 4.22 -13.73
N ARG A 169 -16.46 3.66 -12.73
CA ARG A 169 -16.80 4.39 -11.50
C ARG A 169 -15.57 4.77 -10.70
N MET A 170 -14.61 3.85 -10.60
CA MET A 170 -13.34 4.08 -9.92
C MET A 170 -12.53 5.19 -10.59
N PHE A 171 -12.47 5.17 -11.92
CA PHE A 171 -11.76 6.18 -12.71
C PHE A 171 -12.34 7.59 -12.47
N VAL A 172 -13.66 7.73 -12.61
CA VAL A 172 -14.36 9.01 -12.36
C VAL A 172 -14.15 9.50 -10.92
N TYR A 173 -14.30 8.60 -9.94
CA TYR A 173 -14.10 8.94 -8.53
C TYR A 173 -12.68 9.47 -8.27
N PHE A 174 -11.66 8.76 -8.72
CA PHE A 174 -10.28 9.16 -8.45
C PHE A 174 -9.84 10.39 -9.25
N GLN A 175 -10.38 10.60 -10.46
CA GLN A 175 -10.21 11.85 -11.19
C GLN A 175 -10.75 13.06 -10.43
N TRP A 176 -11.93 12.93 -9.82
CA TRP A 176 -12.49 13.98 -8.98
C TRP A 176 -11.66 14.17 -7.70
N ARG A 177 -11.40 13.07 -6.98
CA ARG A 177 -10.74 13.12 -5.68
C ARG A 177 -9.32 13.71 -5.75
N ARG A 178 -8.55 13.40 -6.79
CA ARG A 178 -7.21 13.97 -6.96
C ARG A 178 -7.24 15.49 -7.14
N LYS A 179 -8.24 16.02 -7.86
CA LYS A 179 -8.40 17.47 -8.09
C LYS A 179 -8.78 18.19 -6.79
N GLU A 180 -9.70 17.60 -6.03
CA GLU A 180 -10.10 18.12 -4.72
C GLU A 180 -8.89 18.20 -3.75
N ILE A 181 -8.10 17.12 -3.65
CA ILE A 181 -6.90 17.09 -2.80
C ILE A 181 -5.83 18.06 -3.30
N GLY A 182 -5.61 18.15 -4.61
CA GLY A 182 -4.69 19.12 -5.21
C GLY A 182 -5.07 20.57 -4.84
N ALA A 183 -6.35 20.91 -4.91
CA ALA A 183 -6.86 22.24 -4.54
C ALA A 183 -6.68 22.56 -3.04
N LEU A 184 -6.89 21.58 -2.16
CA LEU A 184 -6.65 21.73 -0.71
C LEU A 184 -5.16 21.98 -0.42
N LYS A 185 -4.25 21.25 -1.07
CA LYS A 185 -2.80 21.46 -0.92
C LYS A 185 -2.35 22.83 -1.41
N ALA A 186 -2.89 23.29 -2.54
CA ALA A 186 -2.59 24.62 -3.08
C ALA A 186 -3.08 25.75 -2.14
N SER A 187 -4.21 25.53 -1.46
CA SER A 187 -4.76 26.49 -0.47
C SER A 187 -3.91 26.53 0.81
N ALA A 188 -3.42 25.38 1.28
CA ALA A 188 -2.56 25.29 2.46
C ALA A 188 -1.15 25.90 2.27
N LYS A 189 -0.63 25.98 1.02
CA LYS A 189 0.63 26.67 0.72
C LYS A 189 0.53 28.21 0.71
N LYS A 190 -0.69 28.76 0.72
CA LYS A 190 -0.94 30.21 0.60
C LYS A 190 -1.29 30.91 1.93
N GLY A 191 -1.56 30.15 2.99
CA GLY A 191 -1.84 30.67 4.34
C GLY A 191 -0.67 30.41 5.27
#